data_AF-A0A7W1NX33-F1
#
_entry.id   AF-A0A7W1NX33-F1
#
_cell.length_a   1.000
_cell.length_b   1.000
_cell.length_c   1.000
_cell.angle_alpha   90.00
_cell.angle_beta   90.00
_cell.angle_gamma   90.00
#
_symmetry.space_group_name_H-M   'P 1'
#
loop_
_entity.id
_entity.type
_entity.pdbx_description
1 polymer ?
#
loop_
_entity_poly.entity_id
_entity_poly.type
_entity_poly.pdbx_seq_one_letter_code
_entity_poly.pdbx_strand_id
1 'polypeptide(L)'
;LSLRDAEAASLATSEYILKGKPPLVHLIADTTHLGKFPTNLSLINGEASHHLRNPLLGWTIVISSSTATRFVSSIMTQVARVRFRMFATWDQSIAFLLQQDSTLEGLIPQKTDPAKASLP
;
A
#
# COMPACT_ATOMS: atom_id res chain seq x y z
N LEU A 1 -3.07 -14.68 -5.40
CA LEU A 1 -1.76 -14.01 -5.44
C LEU A 1 -0.69 -15.04 -5.09
N SER A 2 0.29 -15.25 -5.95
CA SER A 2 1.44 -16.12 -5.63
C SER A 2 2.53 -15.34 -4.86
N LEU A 3 3.47 -16.05 -4.23
CA LEU A 3 4.65 -15.41 -3.61
C LEU A 3 5.46 -14.61 -4.64
N ARG A 4 5.65 -15.17 -5.85
CA ARG A 4 6.38 -14.50 -6.93
C ARG A 4 5.73 -13.18 -7.35
N ASP A 5 4.40 -13.12 -7.39
CA ASP A 5 3.68 -11.87 -7.71
C ASP A 5 3.94 -10.81 -6.63
N ALA A 6 3.98 -11.22 -5.36
CA ALA A 6 4.25 -10.32 -4.24
C ALA A 6 5.72 -9.82 -4.25
N GLU A 7 6.68 -10.69 -4.57
CA GLU A 7 8.09 -10.32 -4.72
C GLU A 7 8.29 -9.34 -5.88
N ALA A 8 7.71 -9.62 -7.05
CA ALA A 8 7.77 -8.73 -8.20
C ALA A 8 7.15 -7.37 -7.91
N ALA A 9 6.00 -7.34 -7.22
CA ALA A 9 5.36 -6.10 -6.80
C ALA A 9 6.23 -5.32 -5.80
N SER A 10 6.87 -5.99 -4.84
CA SER A 10 7.80 -5.37 -3.88
C SER A 10 9.02 -4.75 -4.57
N LEU A 11 9.58 -5.44 -5.56
CA LEU A 11 10.71 -4.94 -6.35
C LEU A 11 10.31 -3.69 -7.15
N ALA A 12 9.21 -3.75 -7.90
CA ALA A 12 8.71 -2.62 -8.67
C ALA A 12 8.40 -1.41 -7.75
N THR A 13 7.79 -1.67 -6.59
CA THR A 13 7.50 -0.63 -5.58
C THR A 13 8.79 0.02 -5.09
N SER A 14 9.84 -0.76 -4.84
CA SER A 14 11.15 -0.23 -4.44
C SER A 14 11.74 0.70 -5.48
N GLU A 15 11.62 0.36 -6.78
CA GLU A 15 12.08 1.23 -7.86
C GLU A 15 11.31 2.54 -7.92
N TYR A 16 9.98 2.52 -7.76
CA TYR A 16 9.17 3.74 -7.75
C TYR A 16 9.51 4.63 -6.56
N ILE A 17 9.78 4.04 -5.39
CA ILE A 17 10.22 4.81 -4.21
C ILE A 17 11.54 5.53 -4.50
N LEU A 18 12.51 4.87 -5.15
CA LEU A 18 13.81 5.46 -5.48
C LEU A 18 13.72 6.53 -6.57
N LYS A 19 12.80 6.40 -7.52
CA LYS A 19 12.57 7.38 -8.61
C LYS A 19 11.69 8.55 -8.17
N GLY A 20 11.03 8.46 -7.01
CA GLY A 20 10.14 9.49 -6.48
C GLY A 20 10.87 10.78 -6.17
N LYS A 21 10.12 11.90 -6.22
CA LYS A 21 10.65 13.22 -5.86
C LYS A 21 10.61 13.43 -4.33
N PRO A 22 11.52 14.24 -3.77
CA PRO A 22 11.56 14.53 -2.34
C PRO A 22 10.26 15.17 -1.80
N PRO A 23 9.95 15.04 -0.48
CA PRO A 23 10.80 14.41 0.54
C PRO A 23 10.62 12.89 0.67
N LEU A 24 9.43 12.34 0.39
CA LEU A 24 9.10 10.93 0.61
C LEU A 24 8.09 10.44 -0.44
N VAL A 25 8.05 9.12 -0.65
CA VAL A 25 7.03 8.45 -1.46
C VAL A 25 6.01 7.78 -0.55
N HIS A 26 4.72 8.01 -0.81
CA HIS A 26 3.62 7.38 -0.11
C HIS A 26 3.07 6.20 -0.91
N LEU A 27 2.77 5.10 -0.21
CA LEU A 27 2.25 3.88 -0.81
C LEU A 27 0.79 3.68 -0.39
N ILE A 28 -0.10 3.52 -1.37
CA ILE A 28 -1.48 3.08 -1.14
C ILE A 28 -1.66 1.70 -1.77
N ALA A 29 -2.04 0.72 -0.96
CA ALA A 29 -2.41 -0.61 -1.41
C ALA A 29 -3.92 -0.81 -1.21
N ASP A 30 -4.66 -0.85 -2.32
CA ASP A 30 -6.08 -1.19 -2.29
C ASP A 30 -6.26 -2.70 -2.40
N THR A 31 -6.84 -3.28 -1.35
CA THR A 31 -7.07 -4.72 -1.23
C THR A 31 -8.55 -5.07 -1.17
N THR A 32 -9.44 -4.11 -1.43
CA THR A 32 -10.89 -4.29 -1.35
C THR A 32 -11.43 -5.33 -2.33
N HIS A 33 -10.71 -5.58 -3.43
CA HIS A 33 -11.04 -6.60 -4.43
C HIS A 33 -10.30 -7.94 -4.22
N LEU A 34 -9.51 -8.07 -3.16
CA LEU A 34 -8.75 -9.28 -2.90
C LEU A 34 -9.69 -10.36 -2.32
N GLY A 35 -10.08 -11.33 -3.14
CA GLY A 35 -11.05 -12.36 -2.73
C GLY A 35 -10.56 -13.29 -1.60
N LYS A 36 -9.24 -13.52 -1.49
CA LYS A 36 -8.62 -14.26 -0.38
C LYS A 36 -7.27 -13.64 -0.04
N PHE A 37 -7.06 -13.37 1.25
CA PHE A 37 -5.74 -12.98 1.74
C PHE A 37 -4.85 -14.21 1.90
N PRO A 38 -3.58 -14.13 1.47
CA PRO A 38 -2.62 -15.15 1.84
C PRO A 38 -2.53 -15.18 3.37
N THR A 39 -2.66 -16.35 3.99
CA THR A 39 -2.56 -16.51 5.45
C THR A 39 -1.15 -16.90 5.91
N ASN A 40 -0.25 -17.14 4.96
CA ASN A 40 1.12 -17.55 5.25
C ASN A 40 2.02 -16.33 5.48
N LEU A 41 2.45 -16.16 6.72
CA LEU A 41 3.34 -15.09 7.16
C LEU A 41 4.79 -15.27 6.65
N SER A 42 5.17 -16.42 6.09
CA SER A 42 6.52 -16.64 5.55
C SER A 42 6.84 -15.72 4.35
N LEU A 43 5.81 -15.15 3.72
CA LEU A 43 5.94 -14.14 2.66
C LEU A 43 6.51 -12.80 3.19
N ILE A 44 6.56 -12.60 4.51
CA ILE A 44 6.83 -11.30 5.15
C ILE A 44 8.31 -11.12 5.50
N ASN A 45 9.03 -12.22 5.78
CA ASN A 45 10.42 -12.17 6.22
C ASN A 45 11.43 -12.19 5.04
N GLY A 46 10.96 -11.92 3.82
CA GLY A 46 11.76 -11.99 2.60
C GLY A 46 11.58 -10.81 1.65
N GLU A 47 11.90 -11.04 0.38
CA GLU A 47 11.95 -10.01 -0.67
C GLU A 47 10.60 -9.31 -0.91
N ALA A 48 9.48 -9.98 -0.62
CA ALA A 48 8.13 -9.43 -0.78
C ALA A 48 7.78 -8.27 0.19
N SER A 49 8.60 -8.01 1.22
CA SER A 49 8.41 -6.86 2.14
C SER A 49 9.56 -5.85 2.10
N HIS A 50 10.56 -6.04 1.23
CA HIS A 50 11.79 -5.25 1.22
C HIS A 50 11.56 -3.74 1.08
N HIS A 51 10.60 -3.35 0.23
CA HIS A 51 10.24 -1.94 0.02
C HIS A 51 9.85 -1.21 1.31
N LEU A 52 9.31 -1.92 2.31
CA LEU A 52 8.87 -1.32 3.58
C LEU A 52 10.03 -0.80 4.44
N ARG A 53 11.28 -1.21 4.16
CA ARG A 53 12.48 -0.74 4.87
C ARG A 53 13.15 0.46 4.18
N ASN A 54 12.62 0.93 3.05
CA ASN A 54 13.23 2.03 2.31
C ASN A 54 13.13 3.35 3.11
N PRO A 55 14.23 4.08 3.35
CA PRO A 55 14.19 5.34 4.10
C PRO A 55 13.42 6.47 3.41
N LEU A 56 13.20 6.37 2.10
CA LEU A 56 12.38 7.32 1.32
C LEU A 56 10.89 6.96 1.35
N LEU A 57 10.50 5.86 1.98
CA LEU A 57 9.11 5.51 2.18
C LEU A 57 8.50 6.36 3.30
N GLY A 58 7.42 7.05 2.98
CA GLY A 58 6.58 7.76 3.94
C GLY A 58 5.50 6.85 4.53
N TRP A 59 4.26 7.30 4.47
CA TRP A 59 3.09 6.50 4.84
C TRP A 59 2.84 5.32 3.88
N THR A 60 2.68 4.13 4.46
CA THR A 60 2.05 2.97 3.84
C THR A 60 0.60 2.89 4.31
N ILE A 61 -0.32 2.96 3.35
CA ILE A 61 -1.75 2.92 3.60
C ILE A 61 -2.34 1.69 2.94
N VAL A 62 -3.15 0.95 3.69
CA VAL A 62 -3.92 -0.18 3.16
C VAL A 62 -5.41 0.14 3.24
N ILE A 63 -6.09 0.01 2.11
CA ILE A 63 -7.54 0.08 2.03
C ILE A 63 -8.07 -1.35 2.02
N SER A 64 -8.88 -1.71 3.00
CA SER A 64 -9.32 -3.09 3.19
C SER A 64 -10.71 -3.18 3.83
N SER A 65 -11.44 -4.24 3.50
CA SER A 65 -12.58 -4.70 4.28
C SER A 65 -12.13 -5.37 5.60
N SER A 66 -13.04 -5.47 6.58
CA SER A 66 -12.73 -5.81 7.98
C SER A 66 -12.06 -7.18 8.21
N THR A 67 -12.21 -8.13 7.28
CA THR A 67 -11.67 -9.49 7.44
C THR A 67 -10.15 -9.56 7.27
N ALA A 68 -9.55 -8.66 6.48
CA ALA A 68 -8.11 -8.68 6.24
C ALA A 68 -7.30 -7.83 7.23
N THR A 69 -7.97 -7.01 8.02
CA THR A 69 -7.35 -6.08 8.96
C THR A 69 -6.42 -6.79 9.93
N ARG A 70 -6.77 -7.98 10.43
CA ARG A 70 -5.90 -8.73 11.36
C ARG A 70 -4.62 -9.21 10.69
N PHE A 71 -4.71 -9.72 9.47
CA PHE A 71 -3.56 -10.22 8.73
C PHE A 71 -2.59 -9.07 8.41
N VAL A 72 -3.09 -7.98 7.82
CA VAL A 72 -2.28 -6.80 7.50
C VAL A 72 -1.68 -6.17 8.76
N SER A 73 -2.44 -6.07 9.84
CA SER A 73 -1.92 -5.55 11.11
C SER A 73 -0.79 -6.42 11.66
N SER A 74 -0.90 -7.75 11.57
CA SER A 74 0.16 -8.67 12.02
C SER A 74 1.45 -8.60 11.20
N ILE A 75 1.35 -8.18 9.93
CA ILE A 75 2.51 -7.90 9.07
C ILE A 75 3.21 -6.64 9.55
N MET A 76 2.44 -5.57 9.68
CA MET A 76 2.99 -4.23 9.90
C MET A 76 3.61 -4.07 11.28
N THR A 77 3.18 -4.84 12.28
CA THR A 77 3.82 -4.85 13.60
C THR A 77 5.24 -5.40 13.58
N GLN A 78 5.61 -6.22 12.59
CA GLN A 78 6.94 -6.82 12.50
C GLN A 78 7.95 -5.90 11.78
N VAL A 79 7.48 -4.87 11.08
CA VAL A 79 8.36 -3.95 10.33
C VAL A 79 8.56 -2.68 11.14
N ALA A 80 9.65 -2.66 11.91
CA ALA A 80 10.02 -1.49 12.72
C ALA A 80 10.11 -0.21 11.86
N ARG A 81 9.53 0.89 12.35
CA ARG A 81 9.57 2.26 11.79
C ARG A 81 8.70 2.53 10.55
N VAL A 82 7.91 1.59 10.06
CA VAL A 82 6.94 1.88 8.99
C VAL A 82 5.83 2.78 9.53
N ARG A 83 5.60 3.91 8.86
CA ARG A 83 4.43 4.76 9.11
C ARG A 83 3.22 4.11 8.46
N PHE A 84 2.40 3.42 9.24
CA PHE A 84 1.31 2.60 8.72
C PHE A 84 -0.08 3.07 9.16
N ARG A 85 -1.04 3.08 8.25
CA ARG A 85 -2.48 3.25 8.55
C ARG A 85 -3.36 2.36 7.68
N MET A 86 -4.52 2.00 8.21
CA MET A 86 -5.57 1.31 7.45
C MET A 86 -6.83 2.16 7.41
N PHE A 87 -7.51 2.14 6.26
CA PHE A 87 -8.81 2.77 6.09
C PHE A 87 -9.78 1.81 5.42
N ALA A 88 -11.07 2.05 5.63
CA ALA A 88 -12.12 1.27 4.97
C ALA A 88 -12.38 1.75 3.54
N THR A 89 -12.04 3.00 3.23
CA THR A 89 -12.37 3.66 1.96
C THR A 89 -11.20 4.45 1.41
N TRP A 90 -11.23 4.67 0.09
CA TRP A 90 -10.28 5.54 -0.61
C TRP A 90 -10.34 6.97 -0.08
N ASP A 91 -11.53 7.55 0.04
CA ASP A 91 -11.69 8.95 0.45
C ASP A 91 -11.09 9.22 1.84
N GLN A 92 -11.27 8.30 2.79
CA GLN A 92 -10.64 8.40 4.11
C GLN A 92 -9.11 8.34 4.01
N SER A 93 -8.57 7.47 3.16
CA SER A 93 -7.12 7.37 2.96
C SER A 93 -6.52 8.64 2.35
N ILE A 94 -7.21 9.24 1.38
CA ILE A 94 -6.78 10.47 0.72
C ILE A 94 -6.89 11.66 1.67
N ALA A 95 -8.00 11.78 2.40
CA ALA A 95 -8.16 12.84 3.40
C ALA A 95 -7.04 12.79 4.45
N PHE A 96 -6.65 11.59 4.90
CA PHE A 96 -5.51 11.42 5.79
C PHE A 96 -4.20 11.83 5.13
N LEU A 97 -3.91 11.35 3.91
CA LEU A 97 -2.65 11.70 3.22
C LEU A 97 -2.50 13.21 3.05
N LEU A 98 -3.56 13.90 2.63
CA LEU A 98 -3.53 15.35 2.44
C LEU A 98 -3.32 16.13 3.74
N GLN A 99 -3.75 15.58 4.89
CA GLN A 99 -3.42 16.15 6.20
C GLN A 99 -1.94 15.97 6.57
N GLN A 100 -1.29 14.91 6.08
CA GLN A 100 0.12 14.64 6.35
C GLN A 100 1.05 15.32 5.35
N ASP A 101 0.59 15.47 4.11
CA ASP A 101 1.31 16.06 3.00
C ASP A 101 0.33 16.80 2.08
N SER A 102 0.18 18.10 2.32
CA SER A 102 -0.68 18.96 1.50
C SER A 102 -0.13 19.19 0.09
N THR A 103 1.14 18.85 -0.18
CA THR A 103 1.73 19.02 -1.52
C THR A 103 1.19 18.03 -2.55
N LEU A 104 0.45 17.01 -2.10
CA LEU A 104 -0.23 16.03 -2.95
C LEU A 104 -1.56 16.55 -3.53
N GLU A 105 -2.05 17.70 -3.07
CA GLU A 105 -3.32 18.26 -3.57
C GLU A 105 -3.27 18.49 -5.09
N GLY A 106 -4.29 18.00 -5.81
CA GLY A 106 -4.34 18.06 -7.27
C GLY A 106 -3.44 17.05 -8.01
N LEU A 107 -2.56 16.31 -7.31
CA LEU A 107 -1.72 15.25 -7.89
C LEU A 107 -2.30 13.84 -7.70
N ILE A 108 -3.21 13.68 -6.74
CA ILE A 108 -3.82 12.39 -6.43
C ILE A 108 -4.83 12.03 -7.51
N PRO A 109 -4.68 10.89 -8.20
CA PRO A 109 -5.65 10.44 -9.17
C PRO A 109 -6.99 10.14 -8.49
N GLN A 110 -8.09 10.41 -9.19
CA GLN A 110 -9.39 9.91 -8.77
C GLN A 110 -9.35 8.38 -8.76
N LYS A 111 -10.04 7.74 -7.81
CA LYS A 111 -10.15 6.28 -7.81
C LYS A 111 -10.96 5.87 -9.03
N THR A 112 -10.26 5.47 -10.08
CA THR A 112 -10.90 4.84 -11.24
C THR A 112 -11.39 3.48 -10.79
N ASP A 113 -12.71 3.32 -10.72
CA ASP A 113 -13.31 2.03 -10.47
C ASP A 113 -12.98 1.10 -11.66
N PRO A 114 -12.21 0.01 -11.48
CA PRO A 114 -11.87 -0.89 -12.58
C PRO A 114 -13.13 -1.50 -13.23
N ALA A 115 -14.27 -1.53 -12.51
CA ALA A 115 -15.57 -1.92 -13.07
C ALA A 115 -16.12 -0.91 -14.10
N LYS A 116 -15.76 0.37 -14.01
CA LYS A 116 -16.17 1.42 -14.96
C LYS A 116 -15.22 1.60 -16.14
N ALA A 117 -14.00 1.09 -16.07
CA ALA A 117 -13.01 1.16 -17.16
C ALA A 117 -13.25 0.15 -18.30
N SER A 118 -14.31 -0.68 -18.20
CA SER A 118 -14.58 -1.80 -19.11
C SER A 118 -15.83 -1.64 -19.98
N LEU A 119 -16.45 -0.46 -20.03
CA LEU A 119 -17.59 -0.20 -20.93
C LEU A 119 -17.09 0.51 -22.20
N PRO A 120 -17.12 -0.16 -23.38
CA PRO A 120 -17.04 0.54 -24.66
C PRO A 120 -18.28 1.43 -24.89
#